data_AF-A0A2E6A2B8-F1
#
_entry.id   AF-A0A2E6A2B8-F1
#
_cell.length_a   1.000
_cell.length_b   1.000
_cell.length_c   1.000
_cell.angle_alpha   90.00
_cell.angle_beta   90.00
_cell.angle_gamma   90.00
#
_symmetry.space_group_name_H-M   'P 1'
#
loop_
_entity.id
_entity.type
_entity.pdbx_description
1 polymer ?
#
loop_
_entity_poly.entity_id
_entity_poly.type
_entity_poly.pdbx_seq_one_letter_code
_entity_poly.pdbx_strand_id
1 'polypeptide(L)'
;MSLSPDQLARFLDVGYLTIPLELPESVHDDVFASAQAAYAASGEGEGFEARIGRIADGGLLASCPALHQLLEAPALDGALASVLGERYYRHNHAFVHRASRVDQDYHKDSHLPWSMRGAVRSHRPQWVMTFYYPQETTVELGATRVLPGTQYWNVDHEIEGFEQGEDRLGLSDPAPQDEAREAADARLAARPGELDPSIASVPLEVPKGSLLLVNFDLFHRGARRLISGDRFMVKFWYCRMLEPRSAGAIPVNSEDARRLPAIGAVASWLTGQPRVRTNPPDEDSEAGRVASAYAAHDPVRICQDLLSECEAVRRPAMYGATTLGEDALEPALEATSATHWGVRKSSAFVLGELAIDTAAARDALARLTSSDARADVRSTATVALGRIGRAGIATGDLAALERFVDLIAPLTDSSREPDVPKRPLPGNPVRQNAALALLSLATEALEAGVDGGRLAPLAALARAMAGRETDRYARATAEELIRRIGISAG
;
A
#
# COMPACT_ATOMS: atom_id res chain seq x y z
N MET A 1 0.15 -19.99 -11.70
CA MET A 1 -0.49 -19.54 -12.97
C MET A 1 -0.59 -18.02 -12.91
N SER A 2 -0.10 -17.32 -13.92
CA SER A 2 -0.17 -15.85 -13.98
C SER A 2 -1.58 -15.36 -14.35
N LEU A 3 -1.89 -14.10 -14.02
CA LEU A 3 -3.14 -13.48 -14.47
C LEU A 3 -3.11 -13.29 -15.99
N SER A 4 -4.23 -13.56 -16.65
CA SER A 4 -4.45 -13.13 -18.02
C SER A 4 -4.53 -11.60 -18.12
N PRO A 5 -4.30 -11.01 -19.31
CA PRO A 5 -4.48 -9.58 -19.52
C PRO A 5 -5.86 -9.06 -19.10
N ASP A 6 -6.92 -9.83 -19.33
CA ASP A 6 -8.29 -9.47 -18.94
C ASP A 6 -8.50 -9.50 -17.42
N GLN A 7 -7.90 -10.47 -16.72
CA GLN A 7 -7.92 -10.50 -15.26
C GLN A 7 -7.16 -9.31 -14.68
N LEU A 8 -5.98 -8.99 -15.23
CA LEU A 8 -5.21 -7.82 -14.79
C LEU A 8 -5.96 -6.51 -15.08
N ALA A 9 -6.58 -6.37 -16.26
CA ALA A 9 -7.45 -5.24 -16.58
C ALA A 9 -8.62 -5.12 -15.58
N ARG A 10 -9.28 -6.24 -15.25
CA ARG A 10 -10.35 -6.27 -14.25
C ARG A 10 -9.84 -5.88 -12.86
N PHE A 11 -8.65 -6.33 -12.46
CA PHE A 11 -8.05 -5.91 -11.19
C PHE A 11 -7.78 -4.40 -11.15
N LEU A 12 -7.25 -3.82 -12.23
CA LEU A 12 -7.06 -2.37 -12.34
C LEU A 12 -8.39 -1.60 -12.36
N ASP A 13 -9.44 -2.18 -12.94
CA ASP A 13 -10.78 -1.62 -12.98
C ASP A 13 -11.43 -1.63 -11.58
N VAL A 14 -11.71 -2.79 -11.00
CA VAL A 14 -12.52 -2.91 -9.76
C VAL A 14 -11.72 -3.04 -8.47
N GLY A 15 -10.41 -3.26 -8.56
CA GLY A 15 -9.51 -3.31 -7.40
C GLY A 15 -9.46 -4.64 -6.65
N TYR A 16 -10.13 -5.71 -7.12
CA TYR A 16 -9.96 -7.04 -6.53
C TYR A 16 -10.27 -8.18 -7.51
N LEU A 17 -9.75 -9.38 -7.21
CA LEU A 17 -10.04 -10.64 -7.91
C LEU A 17 -10.17 -11.79 -6.93
N THR A 18 -10.96 -12.81 -7.27
CA THR A 18 -10.93 -14.10 -6.59
C THR A 18 -9.93 -15.01 -7.30
N ILE A 19 -9.00 -15.58 -6.54
CA ILE A 19 -7.96 -16.48 -7.02
C ILE A 19 -8.26 -17.89 -6.50
N PRO A 20 -8.49 -18.88 -7.38
CA PRO A 20 -8.66 -20.26 -6.97
C PRO A 20 -7.32 -20.83 -6.50
N LEU A 21 -7.28 -21.29 -5.26
CA LEU A 21 -6.15 -22.00 -4.69
C LEU A 21 -6.52 -23.47 -4.67
N GLU A 22 -5.98 -24.26 -5.60
CA GLU A 22 -6.22 -25.71 -5.71
C GLU A 22 -5.54 -26.47 -4.56
N LEU A 23 -5.91 -26.16 -3.32
CA LEU A 23 -5.37 -26.75 -2.09
C LEU A 23 -6.32 -27.84 -1.55
N PRO A 24 -5.80 -28.86 -0.84
CA PRO A 24 -6.64 -29.85 -0.19
C PRO A 24 -7.57 -29.23 0.85
N GLU A 25 -8.78 -29.77 0.97
CA GLU A 25 -9.78 -29.27 1.93
C GLU A 25 -9.27 -29.25 3.38
N SER A 26 -8.43 -30.22 3.75
CA SER A 26 -7.81 -30.30 5.07
C SER A 26 -6.96 -29.07 5.43
N VAL A 27 -6.33 -28.41 4.44
CA VAL A 27 -5.56 -27.17 4.67
C VAL A 27 -6.49 -26.07 5.15
N HIS A 28 -7.67 -25.96 4.56
CA HIS A 28 -8.66 -24.95 4.94
C HIS A 28 -9.19 -25.24 6.35
N ASP A 29 -9.50 -26.50 6.67
CA ASP A 29 -9.95 -26.92 8.00
C ASP A 29 -8.90 -26.67 9.09
N ASP A 30 -7.64 -27.00 8.81
CA ASP A 30 -6.53 -26.77 9.74
C ASP A 30 -6.35 -25.28 10.03
N VAL A 31 -6.40 -24.41 9.00
CA VAL A 31 -6.31 -22.96 9.21
C VAL A 31 -7.50 -22.44 10.01
N PHE A 32 -8.72 -22.94 9.75
CA PHE A 32 -9.90 -22.56 10.52
C PHE A 32 -9.76 -22.95 12.00
N ALA A 33 -9.35 -24.19 12.27
CA ALA A 33 -9.15 -24.70 13.62
C ALA A 33 -8.04 -23.94 14.37
N SER A 34 -6.91 -23.65 13.71
CA SER A 34 -5.84 -22.82 14.27
C SER A 34 -6.33 -21.42 14.64
N ALA A 35 -7.13 -20.80 13.78
CA ALA A 35 -7.71 -19.48 14.05
C ALA A 35 -8.66 -19.51 15.26
N GLN A 36 -9.50 -20.55 15.38
CA GLN A 36 -10.34 -20.74 16.56
C GLN A 36 -9.51 -20.89 17.83
N ALA A 37 -8.47 -21.73 17.81
CA ALA A 37 -7.58 -21.94 18.95
C ALA A 37 -6.87 -20.66 19.37
N ALA A 38 -6.36 -19.86 18.42
CA ALA A 38 -5.69 -18.60 18.70
C ALA A 38 -6.60 -17.58 19.40
N TYR A 39 -7.86 -17.48 18.96
CA TYR A 39 -8.86 -16.60 19.59
C TYR A 39 -9.39 -17.14 20.91
N ALA A 40 -9.54 -18.47 21.06
CA ALA A 40 -9.97 -19.09 22.32
C ALA A 40 -8.92 -18.95 23.43
N ALA A 41 -7.63 -18.95 23.08
CA ALA A 41 -6.53 -18.71 24.01
C ALA A 41 -6.43 -17.24 24.46
N SER A 42 -7.13 -16.31 23.79
CA SER A 42 -7.10 -14.89 24.11
C SER A 42 -8.19 -14.56 25.15
N GLY A 43 -7.82 -14.60 26.44
CA GLY A 43 -8.73 -14.37 27.57
C GLY A 43 -8.84 -12.91 28.02
N GLU A 44 -9.79 -12.62 28.91
CA GLU A 44 -9.89 -11.33 29.58
C GLU A 44 -8.61 -11.01 30.38
N GLY A 45 -8.07 -9.81 30.23
CA GLY A 45 -6.84 -9.35 30.91
C GLY A 45 -5.54 -9.62 30.16
N GLU A 46 -5.58 -10.26 28.99
CA GLU A 46 -4.39 -10.42 28.17
C GLU A 46 -3.90 -9.08 27.60
N GLY A 47 -2.61 -8.80 27.78
CA GLY A 47 -1.95 -7.63 27.21
C GLY A 47 -1.95 -7.66 25.67
N PHE A 48 -2.06 -6.49 25.06
CA PHE A 48 -2.12 -6.32 23.60
C PHE A 48 -1.00 -7.09 22.86
N GLU A 49 0.24 -6.98 23.33
CA GLU A 49 1.39 -7.64 22.71
C GLU A 49 1.26 -9.17 22.66
N ALA A 50 0.81 -9.80 23.75
CA ALA A 50 0.65 -11.25 23.82
C ALA A 50 -0.43 -11.74 22.85
N ARG A 51 -1.53 -10.99 22.73
CA ARG A 51 -2.57 -11.26 21.75
C ARG A 51 -2.03 -11.15 20.31
N ILE A 52 -1.35 -10.05 19.99
CA ILE A 52 -0.75 -9.84 18.66
C ILE A 52 0.25 -10.95 18.33
N GLY A 53 1.04 -11.39 19.31
CA GLY A 53 1.98 -12.50 19.15
C GLY A 53 1.36 -13.84 18.77
N ARG A 54 0.04 -14.01 18.83
CA ARG A 54 -0.66 -15.21 18.35
C ARG A 54 -1.43 -15.01 17.06
N ILE A 55 -2.10 -13.87 16.90
CA ILE A 55 -3.00 -13.63 15.77
C ILE A 55 -2.36 -12.85 14.62
N ALA A 56 -1.10 -12.45 14.75
CA ALA A 56 -0.39 -11.66 13.75
C ALA A 56 1.03 -12.16 13.45
N ASP A 57 1.51 -11.78 12.28
CA ASP A 57 2.88 -11.85 11.80
C ASP A 57 3.52 -13.24 12.01
N GLY A 58 4.78 -13.30 12.43
CA GLY A 58 5.51 -14.57 12.63
C GLY A 58 4.84 -15.51 13.64
N GLY A 59 4.13 -14.98 14.62
CA GLY A 59 3.40 -15.79 15.60
C GLY A 59 2.21 -16.55 15.02
N LEU A 60 1.49 -15.91 14.09
CA LEU A 60 0.43 -16.55 13.31
C LEU A 60 1.00 -17.69 12.45
N LEU A 61 2.11 -17.45 11.74
CA LEU A 61 2.73 -18.46 10.88
C LEU A 61 3.30 -19.64 11.69
N ALA A 62 3.85 -19.37 12.88
CA ALA A 62 4.35 -20.41 13.77
C ALA A 62 3.22 -21.29 14.35
N SER A 63 2.08 -20.67 14.68
CA SER A 63 0.93 -21.39 15.26
C SER A 63 0.02 -22.07 14.23
N CYS A 64 0.14 -21.72 12.95
CA CYS A 64 -0.60 -22.33 11.87
C CYS A 64 0.32 -22.72 10.69
N PRO A 65 1.05 -23.85 10.79
CA PRO A 65 1.94 -24.30 9.72
C PRO A 65 1.26 -24.52 8.37
N ALA A 66 -0.04 -24.85 8.35
CA ALA A 66 -0.83 -25.02 7.14
C ALA A 66 -0.84 -23.77 6.22
N LEU A 67 -0.64 -22.57 6.78
CA LEU A 67 -0.52 -21.35 5.99
C LEU A 67 0.68 -21.35 5.03
N HIS A 68 1.73 -22.15 5.28
CA HIS A 68 2.86 -22.24 4.35
C HIS A 68 2.43 -22.81 2.99
N GLN A 69 1.52 -23.79 2.97
CA GLN A 69 1.00 -24.34 1.70
C GLN A 69 0.22 -23.29 0.90
N LEU A 70 -0.53 -22.42 1.59
CA LEU A 70 -1.18 -21.25 0.98
C LEU A 70 -0.16 -20.29 0.38
N LEU A 71 0.88 -19.96 1.15
CA LEU A 71 1.89 -18.97 0.76
C LEU A 71 2.82 -19.45 -0.36
N GLU A 72 2.94 -20.75 -0.54
CA GLU A 72 3.71 -21.41 -1.59
C GLU A 72 2.83 -21.79 -2.81
N ALA A 73 1.53 -21.50 -2.77
CA ALA A 73 0.61 -21.86 -3.84
C ALA A 73 0.99 -21.18 -5.18
N PRO A 74 1.22 -21.93 -6.28
CA PRO A 74 1.62 -21.34 -7.56
C PRO A 74 0.59 -20.38 -8.17
N ALA A 75 -0.69 -20.52 -7.81
CA ALA A 75 -1.75 -19.59 -8.21
C ALA A 75 -1.62 -18.23 -7.52
N LEU A 76 -1.25 -18.22 -6.23
CA LEU A 76 -0.98 -17.00 -5.47
C LEU A 76 0.27 -16.29 -6.01
N ASP A 77 1.39 -17.02 -6.14
CA ASP A 77 2.66 -16.47 -6.63
C ASP A 77 2.50 -15.85 -8.02
N GLY A 78 1.89 -16.58 -8.96
CA GLY A 78 1.63 -16.06 -10.30
C GLY A 78 0.71 -14.83 -10.32
N ALA A 79 -0.31 -14.78 -9.44
CA ALA A 79 -1.19 -13.64 -9.33
C ALA A 79 -0.47 -12.40 -8.78
N LEU A 80 0.33 -12.57 -7.72
CA LEU A 80 1.15 -11.51 -7.14
C LEU A 80 2.21 -11.01 -8.11
N ALA A 81 2.93 -11.91 -8.78
CA ALA A 81 3.95 -11.56 -9.77
C ALA A 81 3.35 -10.78 -10.96
N SER A 82 2.12 -11.08 -11.36
CA SER A 82 1.42 -10.35 -12.43
C SER A 82 1.14 -8.88 -12.06
N VAL A 83 0.90 -8.59 -10.78
CA VAL A 83 0.55 -7.24 -10.30
C VAL A 83 1.76 -6.47 -9.75
N LEU A 84 2.64 -7.14 -9.00
CA LEU A 84 3.78 -6.55 -8.29
C LEU A 84 5.12 -6.79 -8.98
N GLY A 85 5.18 -7.61 -10.02
CA GLY A 85 6.42 -8.10 -10.61
C GLY A 85 7.03 -9.25 -9.82
N GLU A 86 8.05 -9.88 -10.41
CA GLU A 86 8.84 -10.90 -9.72
C GLU A 86 9.58 -10.31 -8.50
N ARG A 87 10.06 -11.19 -7.62
CA ARG A 87 10.82 -10.81 -6.42
C ARG A 87 10.08 -9.84 -5.49
N TYR A 88 8.74 -9.82 -5.55
CA TYR A 88 7.94 -9.08 -4.58
C TYR A 88 8.34 -9.45 -3.14
N TYR A 89 8.13 -8.54 -2.20
CA TYR A 89 8.37 -8.79 -0.79
C TYR A 89 7.04 -9.05 -0.10
N ARG A 90 6.92 -10.22 0.53
CA ARG A 90 5.85 -10.47 1.49
C ARG A 90 6.20 -9.73 2.77
N HIS A 91 5.59 -8.56 2.95
CA HIS A 91 5.79 -7.74 4.13
C HIS A 91 5.42 -8.57 5.38
N ASN A 92 6.17 -8.41 6.47
CA ASN A 92 5.98 -9.21 7.69
C ASN A 92 4.68 -8.86 8.45
N HIS A 93 3.73 -8.19 7.80
CA HIS A 93 2.41 -7.93 8.34
C HIS A 93 1.41 -8.97 7.84
N ALA A 94 1.01 -9.85 8.75
CA ALA A 94 -0.03 -10.84 8.54
C ALA A 94 -1.00 -10.79 9.71
N PHE A 95 -2.29 -11.03 9.48
CA PHE A 95 -3.27 -10.95 10.57
C PHE A 95 -4.45 -11.86 10.32
N VAL A 96 -4.83 -12.66 11.33
CA VAL A 96 -6.11 -13.38 11.30
C VAL A 96 -7.20 -12.53 11.96
N HIS A 97 -8.19 -12.13 11.16
CA HIS A 97 -9.34 -11.35 11.59
C HIS A 97 -10.54 -12.26 11.85
N ARG A 98 -11.17 -12.13 13.02
CA ARG A 98 -12.47 -12.74 13.34
C ARG A 98 -13.59 -11.73 13.15
N ALA A 99 -14.67 -12.11 12.48
CA ALA A 99 -15.86 -11.28 12.38
C ALA A 99 -16.41 -10.91 13.76
N SER A 100 -16.83 -9.64 13.89
CA SER A 100 -17.29 -9.04 15.14
C SER A 100 -18.82 -8.87 15.14
N ARG A 101 -19.43 -8.55 16.29
CA ARG A 101 -20.87 -8.18 16.37
C ARG A 101 -21.13 -6.71 16.03
N VAL A 102 -20.07 -5.94 15.79
CA VAL A 102 -20.05 -4.52 15.45
C VAL A 102 -19.40 -4.36 14.08
N ASP A 103 -19.95 -3.49 13.24
CA ASP A 103 -19.35 -3.15 11.94
C ASP A 103 -18.10 -2.28 12.12
N GLN A 104 -17.19 -2.41 11.17
CA GLN A 104 -16.21 -1.37 10.92
C GLN A 104 -16.80 -0.33 9.97
N ASP A 105 -16.36 0.93 10.07
CA ASP A 105 -16.56 1.92 9.00
C ASP A 105 -15.68 1.58 7.78
N TYR A 106 -16.02 2.14 6.61
CA TYR A 106 -15.20 1.98 5.41
C TYR A 106 -13.87 2.66 5.58
N HIS A 107 -12.81 1.91 5.30
CA HIS A 107 -11.45 2.37 5.38
C HIS A 107 -10.58 1.87 4.23
N LYS A 108 -9.47 2.57 3.99
CA LYS A 108 -8.29 2.02 3.32
C LYS A 108 -7.23 1.78 4.38
N ASP A 109 -6.61 0.60 4.31
CA ASP A 109 -5.49 0.27 5.17
C ASP A 109 -4.37 1.31 5.03
N SER A 110 -3.64 1.50 6.13
CA SER A 110 -2.44 2.36 6.12
C SER A 110 -1.27 1.60 5.51
N HIS A 111 -0.44 2.25 4.69
CA HIS A 111 0.69 1.59 4.00
C HIS A 111 1.71 0.96 4.94
N LEU A 112 1.77 1.42 6.19
CA LEU A 112 2.58 0.80 7.23
C LEU A 112 1.67 0.30 8.36
N PRO A 113 2.06 -0.79 9.04
CA PRO A 113 1.22 -1.42 10.04
C PRO A 113 0.78 -0.49 11.17
N TRP A 114 -0.28 -0.88 11.86
CA TRP A 114 -0.81 -0.17 13.02
C TRP A 114 -1.37 1.21 12.74
N SER A 115 -1.80 1.48 11.50
CA SER A 115 -2.27 2.81 11.09
C SER A 115 -1.14 3.86 11.13
N MET A 116 0.09 3.44 10.83
CA MET A 116 1.19 4.35 10.51
C MET A 116 1.03 4.80 9.07
N ARG A 117 0.52 6.02 8.88
CA ARG A 117 0.48 6.65 7.56
C ARG A 117 1.92 6.88 7.10
N GLY A 118 2.42 5.96 6.29
CA GLY A 118 3.83 5.93 5.89
C GLY A 118 4.16 6.84 4.71
N ALA A 119 3.20 7.10 3.82
CA ALA A 119 3.41 7.93 2.65
C ALA A 119 2.06 8.31 2.01
N VAL A 120 2.12 9.14 0.98
CA VAL A 120 0.99 9.41 0.09
C VAL A 120 0.63 8.17 -0.74
N ARG A 121 -0.67 7.94 -0.97
CA ARG A 121 -1.19 6.83 -1.78
C ARG A 121 -0.77 6.97 -3.23
N SER A 122 -0.29 5.87 -3.82
CA SER A 122 0.05 5.79 -5.23
C SER A 122 -0.96 4.90 -5.94
N HIS A 123 -1.52 5.38 -7.05
CA HIS A 123 -2.37 4.55 -7.90
C HIS A 123 -1.59 3.45 -8.64
N ARG A 124 -0.25 3.56 -8.72
CA ARG A 124 0.59 2.46 -9.22
C ARG A 124 0.57 1.34 -8.17
N PRO A 125 0.36 0.06 -8.57
CA PRO A 125 0.32 -1.07 -7.64
C PRO A 125 1.72 -1.35 -7.08
N GLN A 126 2.09 -0.59 -6.04
CA GLN A 126 3.27 -0.81 -5.22
C GLN A 126 2.99 -1.80 -4.09
N TRP A 127 1.71 -1.94 -3.72
CA TRP A 127 1.24 -2.80 -2.64
C TRP A 127 0.00 -3.57 -3.06
N VAL A 128 -0.14 -4.78 -2.54
CA VAL A 128 -1.33 -5.63 -2.68
C VAL A 128 -1.60 -6.31 -1.33
N MET A 129 -2.88 -6.45 -1.00
CA MET A 129 -3.32 -7.31 0.10
C MET A 129 -3.92 -8.59 -0.44
N THR A 130 -3.88 -9.65 0.34
CA THR A 130 -4.70 -10.84 0.08
C THR A 130 -5.58 -11.17 1.27
N PHE A 131 -6.85 -11.52 1.02
CA PHE A 131 -7.79 -11.98 2.03
C PHE A 131 -8.12 -13.45 1.79
N TYR A 132 -7.64 -14.32 2.67
CA TYR A 132 -7.90 -15.77 2.60
C TYR A 132 -9.00 -16.18 3.57
N TYR A 133 -9.97 -16.97 3.11
CA TYR A 133 -11.12 -17.42 3.88
C TYR A 133 -11.08 -18.96 4.03
N PRO A 134 -10.74 -19.50 5.21
CA PRO A 134 -10.68 -20.94 5.43
C PRO A 134 -12.06 -21.60 5.58
N GLN A 135 -13.14 -20.82 5.49
CA GLN A 135 -14.52 -21.28 5.56
C GLN A 135 -15.40 -20.58 4.50
N GLU A 136 -16.53 -21.20 4.17
CA GLU A 136 -17.58 -20.52 3.40
C GLU A 136 -18.00 -19.23 4.13
N THR A 137 -18.06 -18.13 3.39
CA THR A 137 -18.38 -16.82 3.94
C THR A 137 -19.65 -16.29 3.27
N THR A 138 -20.71 -16.12 4.06
CA THR A 138 -21.98 -15.52 3.64
C THR A 138 -22.14 -14.11 4.23
N VAL A 139 -23.16 -13.37 3.77
CA VAL A 139 -23.51 -12.06 4.36
C VAL A 139 -23.77 -12.17 5.86
N GLU A 140 -24.50 -13.17 6.32
CA GLU A 140 -24.92 -13.33 7.73
C GLU A 140 -23.74 -13.69 8.65
N LEU A 141 -22.70 -14.32 8.11
CA LEU A 141 -21.44 -14.57 8.82
C LEU A 141 -20.55 -13.31 8.92
N GLY A 142 -21.05 -12.17 8.43
CA GLY A 142 -20.37 -10.88 8.47
C GLY A 142 -19.29 -10.82 7.40
N ALA A 143 -19.66 -10.96 6.13
CA ALA A 143 -18.73 -10.86 5.00
C ALA A 143 -17.93 -9.54 5.03
N THR A 144 -16.70 -9.56 4.49
CA THR A 144 -16.01 -8.31 4.15
C THR A 144 -16.82 -7.60 3.07
N ARG A 145 -16.97 -6.28 3.17
CA ARG A 145 -17.60 -5.46 2.12
C ARG A 145 -16.57 -4.56 1.48
N VAL A 146 -16.64 -4.43 0.16
CA VAL A 146 -15.74 -3.57 -0.64
C VAL A 146 -16.55 -2.54 -1.41
N LEU A 147 -15.88 -1.46 -1.79
CA LEU A 147 -16.39 -0.45 -2.73
C LEU A 147 -15.59 -0.56 -4.04
N PRO A 148 -16.06 -1.35 -5.03
CA PRO A 148 -15.31 -1.60 -6.27
C PRO A 148 -14.90 -0.31 -7.00
N GLY A 149 -13.67 -0.26 -7.50
CA GLY A 149 -13.18 0.86 -8.31
C GLY A 149 -12.69 2.09 -7.53
N THR A 150 -12.82 2.08 -6.20
CA THR A 150 -12.48 3.23 -5.35
C THR A 150 -10.98 3.38 -5.05
N GLN A 151 -10.12 2.50 -5.57
CA GLN A 151 -8.66 2.58 -5.42
C GLN A 151 -8.06 3.89 -5.95
N TYR A 152 -8.76 4.56 -6.88
CA TYR A 152 -8.32 5.83 -7.48
C TYR A 152 -8.89 7.09 -6.82
N TRP A 153 -9.83 6.95 -5.88
CA TRP A 153 -10.56 8.06 -5.30
C TRP A 153 -10.32 8.12 -3.81
N ASN A 154 -10.14 9.32 -3.28
CA ASN A 154 -9.79 9.53 -1.88
C ASN A 154 -10.66 10.62 -1.28
N VAL A 155 -10.69 10.66 0.05
CA VAL A 155 -11.24 11.77 0.82
C VAL A 155 -10.10 12.61 1.37
N ASP A 156 -10.41 13.79 1.90
CA ASP A 156 -9.42 14.64 2.56
C ASP A 156 -9.04 14.08 3.94
N HIS A 157 -7.75 14.13 4.25
CA HIS A 157 -7.15 13.60 5.48
C HIS A 157 -6.24 14.60 6.19
N GLU A 158 -6.00 15.77 5.60
CA GLU A 158 -5.28 16.87 6.22
C GLU A 158 -6.18 17.62 7.21
N ILE A 159 -6.75 16.86 8.15
CA ILE A 159 -7.63 17.32 9.21
C ILE A 159 -6.83 17.31 10.52
N GLU A 160 -6.87 18.42 11.25
CA GLU A 160 -6.19 18.56 12.54
C GLU A 160 -6.62 17.44 13.50
N GLY A 161 -5.64 16.75 14.09
CA GLY A 161 -5.85 15.61 14.99
C GLY A 161 -6.07 14.26 14.29
N PHE A 162 -6.15 14.23 12.96
CA PHE A 162 -6.28 13.00 12.14
C PHE A 162 -5.13 12.84 11.14
N GLU A 163 -4.00 13.51 11.38
CA GLU A 163 -2.84 13.46 10.49
C GLU A 163 -2.23 12.05 10.40
N GLN A 164 -2.52 11.19 11.37
CA GLN A 164 -2.17 9.76 11.38
C GLN A 164 -3.44 8.90 11.40
N GLY A 165 -3.34 7.70 10.80
CA GLY A 165 -4.44 6.74 10.83
C GLY A 165 -4.66 6.04 9.50
N GLU A 166 -5.82 5.38 9.41
CA GLU A 166 -6.41 4.88 8.18
C GLU A 166 -7.22 5.97 7.49
N ASP A 167 -7.42 5.81 6.18
CA ASP A 167 -8.31 6.69 5.44
C ASP A 167 -9.72 6.19 5.64
N ARG A 168 -10.62 7.01 6.18
CA ARG A 168 -11.96 6.57 6.55
C ARG A 168 -13.01 7.49 5.96
N LEU A 169 -14.10 6.89 5.48
CA LEU A 169 -15.30 7.67 5.17
C LEU A 169 -15.95 8.14 6.48
N GLY A 170 -16.49 9.36 6.49
CA GLY A 170 -17.10 9.94 7.69
C GLY A 170 -16.13 10.38 8.80
N LEU A 171 -14.86 10.69 8.50
CA LEU A 171 -13.91 11.18 9.53
C LEU A 171 -14.40 12.45 10.25
N SER A 172 -15.05 13.36 9.52
CA SER A 172 -15.60 14.61 10.05
C SER A 172 -16.95 14.44 10.76
N ASP A 173 -17.55 13.26 10.68
CA ASP A 173 -18.85 12.90 11.26
C ASP A 173 -18.78 11.48 11.85
N PRO A 174 -18.06 11.30 12.97
CA PRO A 174 -17.91 9.99 13.58
C PRO A 174 -19.24 9.48 14.17
N ALA A 175 -19.39 8.16 14.21
CA ALA A 175 -20.57 7.51 14.78
C ALA A 175 -20.80 7.94 16.24
N PRO A 176 -22.04 8.29 16.65
CA PRO A 176 -22.38 8.48 18.05
C PRO A 176 -22.13 7.22 18.88
N GLN A 177 -21.68 7.37 20.12
CA GLN A 177 -21.30 6.25 20.99
C GLN A 177 -22.47 5.29 21.29
N ASP A 178 -23.69 5.83 21.38
CA ASP A 178 -24.92 5.08 21.66
C ASP A 178 -25.91 5.12 20.48
N GLU A 179 -25.38 5.12 19.24
CA GLU A 179 -26.19 5.15 18.02
C GLU A 179 -27.11 3.92 17.94
N ALA A 180 -28.42 4.17 17.71
CA ALA A 180 -29.39 3.09 17.50
C ALA A 180 -29.03 2.28 16.25
N ARG A 181 -29.23 0.96 16.31
CA ARG A 181 -28.80 0.04 15.23
C ARG A 181 -29.30 0.44 13.85
N GLU A 182 -30.58 0.79 13.72
CA GLU A 182 -31.17 1.21 12.44
C GLU A 182 -30.52 2.50 11.90
N ALA A 183 -30.18 3.44 12.78
CA ALA A 183 -29.48 4.66 12.40
C ALA A 183 -28.03 4.35 11.95
N ALA A 184 -27.33 3.48 12.67
CA ALA A 184 -25.99 3.03 12.28
C ALA A 184 -25.99 2.29 10.93
N ASP A 185 -26.99 1.43 10.68
CA ASP A 185 -27.17 0.73 9.41
C ASP A 185 -27.45 1.73 8.27
N ALA A 186 -28.31 2.72 8.48
CA ALA A 186 -28.60 3.77 7.50
C ALA A 186 -27.36 4.65 7.21
N ARG A 187 -26.61 5.05 8.24
CA ARG A 187 -25.37 5.82 8.11
C ARG A 187 -24.33 5.07 7.28
N LEU A 188 -24.07 3.79 7.61
CA LEU A 188 -23.15 2.94 6.86
C LEU A 188 -23.59 2.67 5.42
N ALA A 189 -24.91 2.60 5.16
CA ALA A 189 -25.44 2.45 3.81
C ALA A 189 -25.25 3.73 2.97
N ALA A 190 -25.29 4.91 3.60
CA ALA A 190 -25.09 6.19 2.93
C ALA A 190 -23.61 6.55 2.69
N ARG A 191 -22.67 6.07 3.53
CA ARG A 191 -21.22 6.40 3.44
C ARG A 191 -20.63 6.32 2.03
N PRO A 192 -20.90 5.30 1.19
CA PRO A 192 -20.31 5.25 -0.15
C PRO A 192 -20.68 6.45 -1.04
N GLY A 193 -21.87 7.02 -0.84
CA GLY A 193 -22.34 8.21 -1.56
C GLY A 193 -21.59 9.49 -1.20
N GLU A 194 -20.89 9.53 -0.06
CA GLU A 194 -19.99 10.64 0.30
C GLU A 194 -18.77 10.69 -0.61
N LEU A 195 -18.35 9.54 -1.14
CA LEU A 195 -17.26 9.46 -2.11
C LEU A 195 -17.79 9.75 -3.52
N ASP A 196 -18.83 9.04 -3.92
CA ASP A 196 -19.53 9.24 -5.18
C ASP A 196 -20.89 8.52 -5.20
N PRO A 197 -21.98 9.15 -5.68
CA PRO A 197 -23.32 8.56 -5.66
C PRO A 197 -23.45 7.28 -6.51
N SER A 198 -22.54 7.02 -7.44
CA SER A 198 -22.55 5.80 -8.26
C SER A 198 -21.96 4.57 -7.56
N ILE A 199 -21.26 4.75 -6.42
CA ILE A 199 -20.60 3.64 -5.73
C ILE A 199 -21.58 2.83 -4.91
N ALA A 200 -21.57 1.52 -5.16
CA ALA A 200 -22.31 0.54 -4.39
C ALA A 200 -21.38 -0.34 -3.55
N SER A 201 -21.84 -0.68 -2.35
CA SER A 201 -21.14 -1.61 -1.46
C SER A 201 -21.46 -3.06 -1.78
N VAL A 202 -20.44 -3.86 -2.06
CA VAL A 202 -20.56 -5.28 -2.42
C VAL A 202 -20.08 -6.16 -1.27
N PRO A 203 -20.90 -7.10 -0.76
CA PRO A 203 -20.42 -8.13 0.15
C PRO A 203 -19.63 -9.19 -0.60
N LEU A 204 -18.51 -9.62 -0.02
CA LEU A 204 -17.67 -10.67 -0.58
C LEU A 204 -18.11 -12.03 -0.02
N GLU A 205 -19.09 -12.64 -0.68
CA GLU A 205 -19.50 -14.01 -0.41
C GLU A 205 -18.61 -14.96 -1.21
N VAL A 206 -17.94 -15.88 -0.51
CA VAL A 206 -16.93 -16.72 -1.11
C VAL A 206 -17.00 -18.16 -0.58
N PRO A 207 -16.78 -19.18 -1.44
CA PRO A 207 -16.63 -20.56 -0.99
C PRO A 207 -15.45 -20.73 -0.01
N LYS A 208 -15.51 -21.81 0.76
CA LYS A 208 -14.38 -22.27 1.59
C LYS A 208 -13.09 -22.37 0.77
N GLY A 209 -11.99 -21.86 1.33
CA GLY A 209 -10.67 -21.89 0.68
C GLY A 209 -10.40 -20.74 -0.29
N SER A 210 -11.34 -19.83 -0.48
CA SER A 210 -11.17 -18.72 -1.42
C SER A 210 -10.14 -17.70 -0.95
N LEU A 211 -9.35 -17.22 -1.90
CA LEU A 211 -8.43 -16.12 -1.71
C LEU A 211 -8.83 -14.95 -2.60
N LEU A 212 -8.92 -13.76 -2.00
CA LEU A 212 -9.07 -12.53 -2.75
C LEU A 212 -7.71 -11.83 -2.87
N LEU A 213 -7.36 -11.44 -4.10
CA LEU A 213 -6.31 -10.46 -4.38
C LEU A 213 -6.95 -9.08 -4.34
N VAL A 214 -6.44 -8.15 -3.53
CA VAL A 214 -7.08 -6.86 -3.26
C VAL A 214 -6.08 -5.72 -3.42
N ASN A 215 -6.44 -4.72 -4.21
CA ASN A 215 -5.69 -3.48 -4.31
C ASN A 215 -5.63 -2.81 -2.93
N PHE A 216 -4.42 -2.42 -2.52
CA PHE A 216 -4.18 -1.90 -1.17
C PHE A 216 -5.02 -0.65 -0.84
N ASP A 217 -5.37 0.14 -1.86
CA ASP A 217 -6.14 1.37 -1.73
C ASP A 217 -7.65 1.19 -1.95
N LEU A 218 -8.16 -0.05 -1.99
CA LEU A 218 -9.59 -0.29 -2.12
C LEU A 218 -10.31 -0.04 -0.78
N PHE A 219 -11.34 0.81 -0.78
CA PHE A 219 -12.17 0.99 0.41
C PHE A 219 -12.90 -0.30 0.76
N HIS A 220 -12.78 -0.73 2.01
CA HIS A 220 -13.39 -1.95 2.51
C HIS A 220 -13.76 -1.83 3.99
N ARG A 221 -14.55 -2.79 4.48
CA ARG A 221 -14.90 -2.91 5.90
C ARG A 221 -15.26 -4.34 6.27
N GLY A 222 -15.07 -4.70 7.53
CA GLY A 222 -15.71 -5.87 8.14
C GLY A 222 -17.18 -5.60 8.47
N ALA A 223 -18.09 -6.45 8.00
CA ALA A 223 -19.48 -6.41 8.44
C ALA A 223 -19.69 -7.13 9.77
N ARG A 224 -20.71 -6.68 10.52
CA ARG A 224 -21.16 -7.39 11.71
C ARG A 224 -21.67 -8.79 11.34
N ARG A 225 -21.36 -9.76 12.20
CA ARG A 225 -21.95 -11.11 12.15
C ARG A 225 -23.37 -11.08 12.72
N LEU A 226 -24.32 -11.69 12.01
CA LEU A 226 -25.74 -11.74 12.33
C LEU A 226 -26.19 -13.07 12.95
N ILE A 227 -25.44 -14.15 12.72
CA ILE A 227 -25.73 -15.50 13.24
C ILE A 227 -24.61 -16.02 14.17
N SER A 228 -24.82 -17.17 14.82
CA SER A 228 -23.77 -17.87 15.54
C SER A 228 -22.78 -18.55 14.59
N GLY A 229 -21.52 -18.69 15.00
CA GLY A 229 -20.46 -19.30 14.19
C GLY A 229 -19.29 -18.34 13.98
N ASP A 230 -18.14 -18.88 13.60
CA ASP A 230 -16.94 -18.06 13.36
C ASP A 230 -16.68 -17.86 11.88
N ARG A 231 -16.25 -16.63 11.56
CA ARG A 231 -15.77 -16.25 10.24
C ARG A 231 -14.38 -15.67 10.43
N PHE A 232 -13.38 -16.34 9.88
CA PHE A 232 -12.01 -15.85 9.88
C PHE A 232 -11.61 -15.34 8.49
N MET A 233 -10.70 -14.38 8.47
CA MET A 233 -10.02 -13.94 7.26
C MET A 233 -8.55 -13.75 7.60
N VAL A 234 -7.65 -14.41 6.87
CA VAL A 234 -6.21 -14.22 7.02
C VAL A 234 -5.74 -13.20 5.98
N LYS A 235 -5.25 -12.06 6.47
CA LYS A 235 -4.74 -10.95 5.67
C LYS A 235 -3.22 -11.04 5.56
N PHE A 236 -2.69 -10.85 4.36
CA PHE A 236 -1.26 -10.68 4.11
C PHE A 236 -1.01 -9.43 3.27
N TRP A 237 0.16 -8.83 3.46
CA TRP A 237 0.63 -7.67 2.69
C TRP A 237 1.83 -8.03 1.81
N TYR A 238 1.83 -7.50 0.59
CA TYR A 238 2.90 -7.70 -0.38
C TYR A 238 3.26 -6.36 -1.03
N CYS A 239 4.54 -6.16 -1.31
CA CYS A 239 5.04 -4.96 -1.98
C CYS A 239 5.99 -5.26 -3.13
N ARG A 240 5.92 -4.40 -4.14
CA ARG A 240 6.75 -4.42 -5.34
C ARG A 240 8.18 -4.02 -5.01
N MET A 241 9.14 -4.85 -5.39
CA MET A 241 10.57 -4.58 -5.20
C MET A 241 11.30 -4.24 -6.49
N LEU A 242 10.76 -4.61 -7.64
CA LEU A 242 11.32 -4.32 -8.96
C LEU A 242 10.48 -3.31 -9.74
N GLU A 243 11.13 -2.46 -10.52
CA GLU A 243 10.44 -1.67 -11.56
C GLU A 243 9.79 -2.61 -12.59
N PRO A 244 8.59 -2.25 -13.12
CA PRO A 244 7.95 -3.05 -14.15
C PRO A 244 8.87 -3.25 -15.35
N ARG A 245 9.14 -4.51 -15.68
CA ARG A 245 9.70 -4.89 -16.96
C ARG A 245 8.53 -5.08 -17.93
N SER A 246 8.68 -4.65 -19.19
CA SER A 246 7.58 -4.56 -20.17
C SER A 246 6.64 -5.76 -20.10
N ALA A 247 5.48 -5.56 -19.46
CA ALA A 247 4.41 -6.53 -19.46
C ALA A 247 3.70 -6.52 -20.82
N GLY A 248 3.13 -7.66 -21.23
CA GLY A 248 2.27 -7.72 -22.41
C GLY A 248 1.13 -6.71 -22.33
N ALA A 249 0.52 -6.37 -23.48
CA ALA A 249 -0.54 -5.37 -23.53
C ALA A 249 -1.69 -5.69 -22.56
N ILE A 250 -2.11 -4.69 -21.79
CA ILE A 250 -3.25 -4.77 -20.86
C ILE A 250 -4.41 -4.00 -21.49
N PRO A 251 -5.58 -4.62 -21.70
CA PRO A 251 -6.78 -3.90 -22.13
C PRO A 251 -7.13 -2.78 -21.15
N VAL A 252 -7.42 -1.58 -21.67
CA VAL A 252 -7.89 -0.45 -20.86
C VAL A 252 -9.39 -0.31 -21.06
N ASN A 253 -10.16 -0.86 -20.12
CA ASN A 253 -11.61 -0.79 -20.09
C ASN A 253 -12.11 -0.58 -18.65
N SER A 254 -13.30 0.01 -18.53
CA SER A 254 -13.98 0.27 -17.26
C SER A 254 -15.45 0.57 -17.53
N GLU A 255 -16.33 0.10 -16.66
CA GLU A 255 -17.75 0.46 -16.68
C GLU A 255 -18.00 1.92 -16.26
N ASP A 256 -17.06 2.51 -15.53
CA ASP A 256 -17.07 3.94 -15.22
C ASP A 256 -15.92 4.63 -15.98
N ALA A 257 -16.28 5.41 -16.99
CA ALA A 257 -15.35 6.09 -17.88
C ALA A 257 -14.36 7.02 -17.13
N ARG A 258 -14.72 7.48 -15.93
CA ARG A 258 -13.91 8.37 -15.11
C ARG A 258 -12.66 7.67 -14.54
N ARG A 259 -12.65 6.34 -14.49
CA ARG A 259 -11.46 5.55 -14.11
C ARG A 259 -10.47 5.34 -15.25
N LEU A 260 -10.91 5.45 -16.51
CA LEU A 260 -10.08 5.15 -17.69
C LEU A 260 -8.77 5.96 -17.75
N PRO A 261 -8.73 7.27 -17.45
CA PRO A 261 -7.48 8.03 -17.46
C PRO A 261 -6.42 7.46 -16.50
N ALA A 262 -6.84 7.07 -15.29
CA ALA A 262 -5.96 6.52 -14.26
C ALA A 262 -5.55 5.07 -14.58
N ILE A 263 -6.51 4.21 -14.99
CA ILE A 263 -6.23 2.84 -15.44
C ILE A 263 -5.24 2.87 -16.59
N GLY A 264 -5.45 3.73 -17.59
CA GLY A 264 -4.56 3.88 -18.74
C GLY A 264 -3.15 4.34 -18.36
N ALA A 265 -3.02 5.25 -17.38
CA ALA A 265 -1.72 5.67 -16.86
C ALA A 265 -0.99 4.53 -16.12
N VAL A 266 -1.70 3.76 -15.30
CA VAL A 266 -1.13 2.60 -14.58
C VAL A 266 -0.76 1.48 -15.55
N ALA A 267 -1.61 1.16 -16.51
CA ALA A 267 -1.34 0.16 -17.54
C ALA A 267 -0.14 0.55 -18.41
N SER A 268 -0.04 1.83 -18.79
CA SER A 268 1.13 2.38 -19.49
C SER A 268 2.41 2.20 -18.68
N TRP A 269 2.38 2.51 -17.37
CA TRP A 269 3.53 2.28 -16.49
C TRP A 269 3.91 0.80 -16.33
N LEU A 270 2.93 -0.11 -16.20
CA LEU A 270 3.18 -1.55 -16.08
C LEU A 270 3.77 -2.18 -17.35
N THR A 271 3.38 -1.67 -18.52
CA THR A 271 3.70 -2.30 -19.82
C THR A 271 4.83 -1.59 -20.58
N GLY A 272 5.09 -0.32 -20.26
CA GLY A 272 5.92 0.58 -21.05
C GLY A 272 5.24 1.06 -22.35
N GLN A 273 3.97 0.70 -22.58
CA GLN A 273 3.24 1.12 -23.78
C GLN A 273 2.75 2.57 -23.66
N PRO A 274 2.59 3.29 -24.79
CA PRO A 274 2.02 4.62 -24.78
C PRO A 274 0.64 4.65 -24.12
N ARG A 275 0.40 5.70 -23.35
CA ARG A 275 -0.87 5.89 -22.66
C ARG A 275 -2.01 6.17 -23.64
N VAL A 276 -3.15 5.53 -23.41
CA VAL A 276 -4.41 5.84 -24.10
C VAL A 276 -4.96 7.16 -23.57
N ARG A 277 -5.16 8.15 -24.45
CA ARG A 277 -5.82 9.42 -24.12
C ARG A 277 -7.33 9.22 -24.09
N THR A 278 -7.98 9.81 -23.09
CA THR A 278 -9.42 9.73 -22.84
C THR A 278 -9.95 11.11 -22.47
N ASN A 279 -11.17 11.45 -22.89
CA ASN A 279 -11.80 12.68 -22.45
C ASN A 279 -12.40 12.48 -21.04
N PRO A 280 -12.04 13.32 -20.06
CA PRO A 280 -12.58 13.22 -18.72
C PRO A 280 -14.03 13.73 -18.69
N PRO A 281 -14.82 13.31 -17.67
CA PRO A 281 -16.12 13.89 -17.34
C PRO A 281 -15.98 15.31 -16.76
N ASP A 282 -17.10 15.84 -16.23
CA ASP A 282 -17.14 17.02 -15.36
C ASP A 282 -16.35 16.83 -14.04
N GLU A 283 -15.88 17.92 -13.44
CA GLU A 283 -14.97 17.97 -12.27
C GLU A 283 -15.69 18.16 -10.92
N ASP A 284 -17.02 18.06 -10.87
CA ASP A 284 -17.83 18.27 -9.66
C ASP A 284 -17.63 17.22 -8.55
N SER A 285 -16.92 16.12 -8.84
CA SER A 285 -16.66 15.01 -7.91
C SER A 285 -15.16 14.71 -7.81
N GLU A 286 -14.74 13.99 -6.76
CA GLU A 286 -13.37 13.47 -6.67
C GLU A 286 -13.02 12.64 -7.91
N ALA A 287 -13.94 11.78 -8.35
CA ALA A 287 -13.78 10.98 -9.56
C ALA A 287 -13.51 11.84 -10.79
N GLY A 288 -14.27 12.94 -10.95
CA GLY A 288 -14.11 13.91 -12.03
C GLY A 288 -12.77 14.63 -12.01
N ARG A 289 -12.38 15.18 -10.84
CA ARG A 289 -11.10 15.88 -10.67
C ARG A 289 -9.91 14.97 -10.94
N VAL A 290 -9.92 13.73 -10.42
CA VAL A 290 -8.85 12.76 -10.67
C VAL A 290 -8.79 12.39 -12.16
N ALA A 291 -9.94 12.13 -12.78
CA ALA A 291 -10.02 11.82 -14.21
C ALA A 291 -9.41 12.95 -15.07
N SER A 292 -9.80 14.19 -14.78
CA SER A 292 -9.31 15.38 -15.48
C SER A 292 -7.81 15.61 -15.29
N ALA A 293 -7.33 15.51 -14.06
CA ALA A 293 -5.91 15.68 -13.75
C ALA A 293 -5.04 14.63 -14.46
N TYR A 294 -5.47 13.36 -14.49
CA TYR A 294 -4.79 12.36 -15.29
C TYR A 294 -4.85 12.71 -16.78
N ALA A 295 -5.99 13.10 -17.34
CA ALA A 295 -6.12 13.38 -18.77
C ALA A 295 -5.17 14.49 -19.30
N ALA A 296 -4.59 15.30 -18.40
CA ALA A 296 -3.53 16.28 -18.68
C ALA A 296 -3.93 17.33 -19.74
N HIS A 297 -5.21 17.73 -19.76
CA HIS A 297 -5.69 18.75 -20.70
C HIS A 297 -5.14 20.16 -20.44
N ASP A 298 -4.68 20.41 -19.21
CA ASP A 298 -4.09 21.68 -18.80
C ASP A 298 -2.89 21.46 -17.85
N PRO A 299 -1.68 21.22 -18.42
CA PRO A 299 -0.47 21.06 -17.63
C PRO A 299 -0.15 22.28 -16.75
N VAL A 300 -0.49 23.50 -17.21
CA VAL A 300 -0.25 24.74 -16.45
C VAL A 300 -1.09 24.76 -15.18
N ARG A 301 -2.39 24.45 -15.31
CA ARG A 301 -3.29 24.34 -14.16
C ARG A 301 -2.84 23.23 -13.21
N ILE A 302 -2.42 22.06 -13.70
CA ILE A 302 -1.92 20.97 -12.85
C ILE A 302 -0.74 21.45 -11.98
N CYS A 303 0.21 22.16 -12.57
CA CYS A 303 1.36 22.68 -11.84
C CYS A 303 0.97 23.78 -10.82
N GLN A 304 -0.03 24.62 -11.13
CA GLN A 304 -0.57 25.60 -10.19
C GLN A 304 -1.33 24.94 -9.04
N ASP A 305 -2.21 23.99 -9.34
CA ASP A 305 -3.05 23.29 -8.37
C ASP A 305 -2.19 22.43 -7.42
N LEU A 306 -1.02 21.93 -7.86
CA LEU A 306 -0.04 21.24 -7.02
C LEU A 306 0.45 22.11 -5.83
N LEU A 307 0.49 23.43 -6.00
CA LEU A 307 0.90 24.39 -4.96
C LEU A 307 -0.25 24.79 -4.01
N SER A 308 -1.50 24.39 -4.31
CA SER A 308 -2.66 24.74 -3.49
C SER A 308 -2.54 24.16 -2.09
N GLU A 309 -2.90 24.93 -1.05
CA GLU A 309 -2.98 24.42 0.32
C GLU A 309 -4.21 23.51 0.53
N CYS A 310 -5.26 23.65 -0.31
CA CYS A 310 -6.45 22.83 -0.28
C CYS A 310 -6.16 21.41 -0.81
N GLU A 311 -6.28 20.39 0.05
CA GLU A 311 -6.00 19.00 -0.30
C GLU A 311 -6.87 18.49 -1.47
N ALA A 312 -8.18 18.79 -1.47
CA ALA A 312 -9.08 18.39 -2.54
C ALA A 312 -8.71 18.92 -3.94
N VAL A 313 -8.00 20.05 -4.00
CA VAL A 313 -7.45 20.61 -5.25
C VAL A 313 -6.08 20.00 -5.55
N ARG A 314 -5.20 19.97 -4.56
CA ARG A 314 -3.82 19.52 -4.71
C ARG A 314 -3.69 18.04 -5.00
N ARG A 315 -4.49 17.17 -4.37
CA ARG A 315 -4.37 15.70 -4.49
C ARG A 315 -4.62 15.22 -5.93
N PRO A 316 -5.70 15.62 -6.63
CA PRO A 316 -5.85 15.32 -8.06
C PRO A 316 -4.68 15.83 -8.90
N ALA A 317 -4.25 17.08 -8.69
CA ALA A 317 -3.13 17.69 -9.41
C ALA A 317 -1.82 16.94 -9.21
N MET A 318 -1.55 16.49 -7.97
CA MET A 318 -0.41 15.64 -7.64
C MET A 318 -0.42 14.33 -8.45
N TYR A 319 -1.58 13.67 -8.62
CA TYR A 319 -1.68 12.49 -9.48
C TYR A 319 -1.47 12.84 -10.96
N GLY A 320 -2.07 13.93 -11.45
CA GLY A 320 -1.91 14.40 -12.82
C GLY A 320 -0.46 14.74 -13.18
N ALA A 321 0.26 15.40 -12.26
CA ALA A 321 1.66 15.81 -12.43
C ALA A 321 2.59 14.61 -12.71
N THR A 322 2.28 13.43 -12.18
CA THR A 322 3.04 12.19 -12.47
C THR A 322 3.02 11.78 -13.94
N THR A 323 2.07 12.30 -14.72
CA THR A 323 1.91 12.01 -16.15
C THR A 323 2.55 13.05 -17.07
N LEU A 324 3.05 14.16 -16.52
CA LEU A 324 3.66 15.25 -17.28
C LEU A 324 5.15 15.02 -17.58
N GLY A 325 5.79 14.04 -16.92
CA GLY A 325 7.21 13.77 -17.10
C GLY A 325 8.08 14.94 -16.63
N GLU A 326 9.06 15.33 -17.45
CA GLU A 326 10.01 16.41 -17.13
C GLU A 326 9.33 17.76 -16.86
N ASP A 327 8.18 18.03 -17.48
CA ASP A 327 7.44 19.29 -17.33
C ASP A 327 6.94 19.53 -15.88
N ALA A 328 6.77 18.46 -15.08
CA ALA A 328 6.40 18.58 -13.67
C ALA A 328 7.59 18.70 -12.72
N LEU A 329 8.83 18.54 -13.20
CA LEU A 329 10.01 18.48 -12.33
C LEU A 329 10.26 19.82 -11.62
N GLU A 330 10.33 20.92 -12.36
CA GLU A 330 10.60 22.25 -11.78
C GLU A 330 9.48 22.71 -10.81
N PRO A 331 8.19 22.62 -11.16
CA PRO A 331 7.10 22.93 -10.22
C PRO A 331 7.14 22.06 -8.95
N ALA A 332 7.43 20.76 -9.08
CA ALA A 332 7.56 19.88 -7.92
C ALA A 332 8.77 20.27 -7.05
N LEU A 333 9.91 20.65 -7.64
CA LEU A 333 11.08 21.12 -6.91
C LEU A 333 10.78 22.40 -6.13
N GLU A 334 10.12 23.39 -6.73
CA GLU A 334 9.71 24.63 -6.06
C GLU A 334 8.81 24.31 -4.84
N ALA A 335 7.82 23.46 -5.06
CA ALA A 335 6.84 23.07 -4.06
C ALA A 335 7.42 22.30 -2.85
N THR A 336 8.64 21.74 -2.95
CA THR A 336 9.36 21.17 -1.79
C THR A 336 9.73 22.20 -0.74
N SER A 337 9.70 23.49 -1.06
CA SER A 337 10.02 24.59 -0.11
C SER A 337 8.78 25.34 0.38
N ALA A 338 7.57 24.84 0.06
CA ALA A 338 6.32 25.47 0.46
C ALA A 338 6.14 25.52 1.99
N THR A 339 5.43 26.55 2.47
CA THR A 339 5.03 26.72 3.87
C THR A 339 4.16 25.55 4.35
N HIS A 340 3.19 25.17 3.53
CA HIS A 340 2.25 24.11 3.84
C HIS A 340 2.90 22.72 3.72
N TRP A 341 2.89 21.95 4.80
CA TRP A 341 3.52 20.62 4.84
C TRP A 341 2.89 19.63 3.84
N GLY A 342 1.58 19.73 3.61
CA GLY A 342 0.86 18.91 2.64
C GLY A 342 1.34 19.13 1.20
N VAL A 343 1.75 20.37 0.87
CA VAL A 343 2.34 20.71 -0.44
C VAL A 343 3.72 20.06 -0.56
N ARG A 344 4.59 20.21 0.44
CA ARG A 344 5.92 19.56 0.44
C ARG A 344 5.83 18.04 0.34
N LYS A 345 4.90 17.43 1.09
CA LYS A 345 4.62 15.98 1.08
C LYS A 345 4.18 15.52 -0.32
N SER A 346 3.21 16.21 -0.93
CA SER A 346 2.70 15.89 -2.27
C SER A 346 3.79 16.04 -3.34
N SER A 347 4.66 17.04 -3.18
CA SER A 347 5.76 17.31 -4.10
C SER A 347 6.86 16.25 -4.01
N ALA A 348 7.21 15.82 -2.80
CA ALA A 348 8.11 14.68 -2.60
C ALA A 348 7.56 13.41 -3.28
N PHE A 349 6.24 13.16 -3.17
CA PHE A 349 5.59 12.07 -3.89
C PHE A 349 5.74 12.20 -5.40
N VAL A 350 5.44 13.38 -5.98
CA VAL A 350 5.59 13.63 -7.42
C VAL A 350 7.02 13.37 -7.88
N LEU A 351 8.04 13.91 -7.19
CA LEU A 351 9.45 13.67 -7.53
C LEU A 351 9.79 12.16 -7.56
N GLY A 352 9.27 11.40 -6.58
CA GLY A 352 9.44 9.95 -6.53
C GLY A 352 8.71 9.20 -7.65
N GLU A 353 7.54 9.67 -8.09
CA GLU A 353 6.76 9.06 -9.17
C GLU A 353 7.30 9.40 -10.57
N LEU A 354 7.88 10.59 -10.74
CA LEU A 354 8.60 10.98 -11.96
C LEU A 354 9.88 10.15 -12.14
N ALA A 355 10.52 9.80 -11.02
CA ALA A 355 11.73 8.97 -10.98
C ALA A 355 12.91 9.54 -11.80
N ILE A 356 13.01 10.87 -11.90
CA ILE A 356 14.08 11.57 -12.63
C ILE A 356 15.22 11.93 -11.66
N ASP A 357 16.40 11.32 -11.83
CA ASP A 357 17.59 11.63 -11.03
C ASP A 357 18.29 12.90 -11.52
N THR A 358 18.06 14.00 -10.81
CA THR A 358 18.85 15.24 -10.94
C THR A 358 19.49 15.60 -9.60
N ALA A 359 20.59 16.37 -9.63
CA ALA A 359 21.18 16.92 -8.41
C ALA A 359 20.15 17.74 -7.61
N ALA A 360 19.34 18.56 -8.28
CA ALA A 360 18.30 19.36 -7.64
C ALA A 360 17.25 18.51 -6.92
N ALA A 361 16.79 17.40 -7.54
CA ALA A 361 15.86 16.46 -6.92
C ALA A 361 16.48 15.76 -5.71
N ARG A 362 17.72 15.28 -5.83
CA ARG A 362 18.45 14.67 -4.71
C ARG A 362 18.63 15.65 -3.55
N ASP A 363 19.05 16.88 -3.83
CA ASP A 363 19.24 17.91 -2.80
C ASP A 363 17.93 18.29 -2.12
N ALA A 364 16.83 18.42 -2.88
CA ALA A 364 15.52 18.73 -2.32
C ALA A 364 15.01 17.61 -1.39
N LEU A 365 15.10 16.36 -1.82
CA LEU A 365 14.69 15.22 -1.00
C LEU A 365 15.61 15.00 0.21
N ALA A 366 16.92 15.24 0.07
CA ALA A 366 17.87 15.21 1.18
C ALA A 366 17.56 16.29 2.23
N ARG A 367 17.21 17.52 1.81
CA ARG A 367 16.73 18.57 2.71
C ARG A 367 15.46 18.15 3.45
N LEU A 368 14.46 17.63 2.72
CA LEU A 368 13.22 17.17 3.36
C LEU A 368 13.48 16.07 4.39
N THR A 369 14.20 15.01 4.03
CA THR A 369 14.51 13.88 4.94
C THR A 369 15.41 14.26 6.11
N SER A 370 16.23 15.33 6.00
CA SER A 370 17.14 15.77 7.06
C SER A 370 16.55 16.79 8.04
N SER A 371 15.68 17.68 7.57
CA SER A 371 15.29 18.84 8.36
C SER A 371 13.79 19.13 8.42
N ASP A 372 12.95 18.41 7.67
CA ASP A 372 11.51 18.69 7.75
C ASP A 372 10.98 18.36 9.16
N ALA A 373 10.20 19.29 9.72
CA ALA A 373 9.63 19.17 11.05
C ALA A 373 8.68 17.96 11.16
N ARG A 374 8.02 17.57 10.05
CA ARG A 374 7.04 16.49 10.09
C ARG A 374 7.56 15.17 9.55
N ALA A 375 7.35 14.11 10.31
CA ALA A 375 7.76 12.76 9.95
C ALA A 375 7.04 12.22 8.69
N ASP A 376 5.83 12.68 8.38
CA ASP A 376 5.09 12.27 7.17
C ASP A 376 5.73 12.81 5.88
N VAL A 377 6.25 14.05 5.90
CA VAL A 377 7.03 14.63 4.80
C VAL A 377 8.35 13.87 4.66
N ARG A 378 9.09 13.66 5.76
CA ARG A 378 10.35 12.89 5.74
C ARG A 378 10.14 11.48 5.22
N SER A 379 9.08 10.81 5.66
CA SER A 379 8.77 9.44 5.25
C SER A 379 8.39 9.37 3.77
N THR A 380 7.59 10.31 3.26
CA THR A 380 7.27 10.38 1.82
C THR A 380 8.52 10.68 0.97
N ALA A 381 9.39 11.58 1.43
CA ALA A 381 10.67 11.86 0.77
C ALA A 381 11.62 10.66 0.79
N THR A 382 11.59 9.83 1.84
CA THR A 382 12.35 8.57 1.90
C THR A 382 11.88 7.58 0.83
N VAL A 383 10.56 7.45 0.66
CA VAL A 383 9.98 6.62 -0.41
C VAL A 383 10.40 7.15 -1.78
N ALA A 384 10.42 8.47 -1.98
CA ALA A 384 10.85 9.09 -3.22
C ALA A 384 12.31 8.80 -3.57
N LEU A 385 13.23 8.91 -2.59
CA LEU A 385 14.64 8.52 -2.77
C LEU A 385 14.76 7.06 -3.23
N GLY A 386 14.05 6.14 -2.57
CA GLY A 386 14.04 4.72 -2.95
C GLY A 386 13.55 4.48 -4.37
N ARG A 387 12.50 5.19 -4.81
CA ARG A 387 11.95 5.07 -6.17
C ARG A 387 12.89 5.59 -7.26
N ILE A 388 13.46 6.78 -7.06
CA ILE A 388 14.41 7.36 -8.03
C ILE A 388 15.64 6.45 -8.16
N GLY A 389 16.21 6.01 -7.04
CA GLY A 389 17.36 5.11 -7.06
C GLY A 389 17.03 3.77 -7.72
N ARG A 390 15.87 3.18 -7.41
CA ARG A 390 15.44 1.91 -8.02
C ARG A 390 15.26 2.05 -9.54
N ALA A 391 14.61 3.10 -10.01
CA ALA A 391 14.45 3.37 -11.44
C ALA A 391 15.79 3.60 -12.16
N GLY A 392 16.72 4.32 -11.53
CA GLY A 392 18.09 4.49 -12.03
C GLY A 392 18.81 3.16 -12.23
N ILE A 393 18.76 2.27 -11.22
CA ILE A 393 19.38 0.93 -11.32
C ILE A 393 18.70 0.11 -12.43
N ALA A 394 17.36 0.10 -12.48
CA ALA A 394 16.59 -0.64 -13.48
C ALA A 394 16.91 -0.21 -14.93
N THR A 395 17.32 1.04 -15.12
CA THR A 395 17.69 1.62 -16.42
C THR A 395 19.20 1.55 -16.73
N GLY A 396 20.00 0.93 -15.84
CA GLY A 396 21.41 0.65 -16.05
C GLY A 396 22.39 1.59 -15.34
N ASP A 397 21.92 2.60 -14.61
CA ASP A 397 22.78 3.44 -13.76
C ASP A 397 23.08 2.72 -12.44
N LEU A 398 24.06 1.82 -12.49
CA LEU A 398 24.45 1.06 -11.30
C LEU A 398 25.10 1.92 -10.21
N ALA A 399 25.55 3.14 -10.51
CA ALA A 399 26.08 4.05 -9.50
C ALA A 399 24.97 4.70 -8.67
N ALA A 400 23.70 4.59 -9.09
CA ALA A 400 22.55 5.00 -8.30
C ALA A 400 22.46 4.22 -6.96
N LEU A 401 22.95 2.97 -6.92
CA LEU A 401 22.98 2.17 -5.70
C LEU A 401 23.72 2.91 -4.58
N GLU A 402 24.98 3.28 -4.79
CA GLU A 402 25.78 3.96 -3.77
C GLU A 402 25.20 5.34 -3.45
N ARG A 403 24.82 6.12 -4.47
CA ARG A 403 24.27 7.47 -4.28
C ARG A 403 23.02 7.50 -3.41
N PHE A 404 22.09 6.57 -3.61
CA PHE A 404 20.83 6.55 -2.85
C PHE A 404 20.94 5.80 -1.53
N VAL A 405 21.82 4.80 -1.42
CA VAL A 405 22.15 4.20 -0.11
C VAL A 405 22.72 5.25 0.83
N ASP A 406 23.63 6.12 0.38
CA ASP A 406 24.21 7.18 1.21
C ASP A 406 23.16 8.19 1.71
N LEU A 407 22.17 8.52 0.87
CA LEU A 407 21.08 9.43 1.25
C LEU A 407 20.10 8.79 2.25
N ILE A 408 19.88 7.47 2.15
CA ILE A 408 18.88 6.76 2.96
C ILE A 408 19.47 6.21 4.26
N ALA A 409 20.74 5.80 4.29
CA ALA A 409 21.35 5.15 5.45
C ALA A 409 21.20 5.93 6.77
N PRO A 410 21.35 7.27 6.82
CA PRO A 410 21.13 8.04 8.05
C PRO A 410 19.72 7.92 8.62
N LEU A 411 18.72 7.61 7.79
CA LEU A 411 17.31 7.51 8.17
C LEU A 411 16.98 6.18 8.88
N THR A 412 17.94 5.26 8.95
CA THR A 412 17.82 4.00 9.69
C THR A 412 18.19 4.13 11.16
N ASP A 413 18.76 5.26 11.57
CA ASP A 413 19.24 5.50 12.93
C ASP A 413 18.10 5.92 13.88
N SER A 414 17.84 5.10 14.90
CA SER A 414 16.80 5.37 15.91
C SER A 414 17.09 6.59 16.78
N SER A 415 18.34 7.06 16.87
CA SER A 415 18.68 8.30 17.56
C SER A 415 18.23 9.54 16.80
N ARG A 416 18.19 9.46 15.47
CA ARG A 416 17.68 10.51 14.58
C ARG A 416 16.17 10.42 14.42
N GLU A 417 15.67 9.22 14.20
CA GLU A 417 14.26 8.94 14.02
C GLU A 417 13.79 8.05 15.18
N PRO A 418 13.39 8.59 16.35
CA PRO A 418 12.95 7.79 17.49
C PRO A 418 11.56 7.17 17.28
N ASP A 419 11.22 6.17 18.09
CA ASP A 419 9.90 5.53 18.07
C ASP A 419 8.76 6.50 18.38
N VAL A 420 7.61 6.26 17.77
CA VAL A 420 6.39 7.03 18.01
C VAL A 420 5.80 6.66 19.38
N PRO A 421 5.73 7.58 20.36
CA PRO A 421 5.41 7.24 21.76
C PRO A 421 3.99 6.73 22.03
N LYS A 422 3.03 7.04 21.14
CA LYS A 422 1.59 6.79 21.36
C LYS A 422 1.08 5.48 20.75
N ARG A 423 1.96 4.55 20.38
CA ARG A 423 1.58 3.31 19.71
C ARG A 423 1.74 2.11 20.63
N PRO A 424 0.85 1.09 20.50
CA PRO A 424 0.92 -0.09 21.34
C PRO A 424 2.12 -0.99 21.00
N LEU A 425 2.78 -0.75 19.87
CA LEU A 425 4.05 -1.35 19.50
C LEU A 425 5.02 -0.25 19.05
N PRO A 426 6.31 -0.32 19.43
CA PRO A 426 7.31 0.62 18.98
C PRO A 426 7.45 0.62 17.46
N GLY A 427 7.66 1.80 16.88
CA GLY A 427 7.95 1.92 15.46
C GLY A 427 8.05 3.36 14.96
N ASN A 428 8.61 3.52 13.77
CA ASN A 428 8.74 4.82 13.11
C ASN A 428 8.58 4.67 11.57
N PRO A 429 7.68 5.46 10.95
CA PRO A 429 7.40 5.34 9.52
C PRO A 429 8.59 5.68 8.61
N VAL A 430 9.49 6.56 9.04
CA VAL A 430 10.72 6.91 8.30
C VAL A 430 11.67 5.71 8.29
N ARG A 431 11.90 5.06 9.45
CA ARG A 431 12.80 3.89 9.52
C ARG A 431 12.27 2.69 8.75
N GLN A 432 10.94 2.44 8.80
CA GLN A 432 10.31 1.39 7.99
C GLN A 432 10.45 1.66 6.48
N ASN A 433 10.19 2.88 6.03
CA ASN A 433 10.35 3.24 4.63
C ASN A 433 11.82 3.28 4.18
N ALA A 434 12.75 3.61 5.07
CA ALA A 434 14.18 3.47 4.81
C ALA A 434 14.56 2.00 4.58
N ALA A 435 14.11 1.09 5.45
CA ALA A 435 14.32 -0.35 5.27
C ALA A 435 13.74 -0.86 3.94
N LEU A 436 12.52 -0.46 3.59
CA LEU A 436 11.86 -0.84 2.33
C LEU A 436 12.57 -0.28 1.10
N ALA A 437 13.03 0.98 1.15
CA ALA A 437 13.80 1.59 0.07
C ALA A 437 15.15 0.89 -0.13
N LEU A 438 15.86 0.58 0.95
CA LEU A 438 17.13 -0.17 0.88
C LEU A 438 16.91 -1.60 0.33
N LEU A 439 15.82 -2.26 0.72
CA LEU A 439 15.45 -3.56 0.19
C LEU A 439 15.15 -3.51 -1.32
N SER A 440 14.43 -2.48 -1.77
CA SER A 440 14.07 -2.35 -3.18
C SER A 440 15.31 -2.03 -4.04
N LEU A 441 16.21 -1.16 -3.57
CA LEU A 441 17.50 -0.88 -4.22
C LEU A 441 18.36 -2.14 -4.34
N ALA A 442 18.48 -2.93 -3.27
CA ALA A 442 19.24 -4.18 -3.30
C ALA A 442 18.63 -5.19 -4.27
N THR A 443 17.31 -5.31 -4.29
CA THR A 443 16.62 -6.26 -5.16
C THR A 443 16.83 -5.91 -6.62
N GLU A 444 16.69 -4.63 -6.99
CA GLU A 444 16.95 -4.18 -8.36
C GLU A 444 18.43 -4.31 -8.73
N ALA A 445 19.36 -4.03 -7.80
CA ALA A 445 20.79 -4.18 -8.03
C ALA A 445 21.17 -5.66 -8.28
N LEU A 446 20.61 -6.58 -7.50
CA LEU A 446 20.78 -8.02 -7.70
C LEU A 446 20.23 -8.46 -9.07
N GLU A 447 19.05 -7.97 -9.44
CA GLU A 447 18.46 -8.23 -10.76
C GLU A 447 19.32 -7.67 -11.90
N ALA A 448 19.98 -6.53 -11.68
CA ALA A 448 20.94 -5.95 -12.61
C ALA A 448 22.33 -6.63 -12.59
N GLY A 449 22.52 -7.70 -11.82
CA GLY A 449 23.77 -8.47 -11.77
C GLY A 449 24.89 -7.84 -10.93
N VAL A 450 24.57 -6.94 -10.01
CA VAL A 450 25.54 -6.38 -9.07
C VAL A 450 26.01 -7.46 -8.10
N ASP A 451 27.33 -7.64 -7.98
CA ASP A 451 27.93 -8.65 -7.11
C ASP A 451 27.77 -8.36 -5.61
N GLY A 452 27.97 -9.40 -4.80
CA GLY A 452 27.88 -9.31 -3.35
C GLY A 452 28.93 -8.39 -2.70
N GLY A 453 30.05 -8.11 -3.37
CA GLY A 453 31.10 -7.20 -2.87
C GLY A 453 30.61 -5.75 -2.85
N ARG A 454 29.97 -5.29 -3.93
CA ARG A 454 29.35 -3.96 -3.99
C ARG A 454 28.16 -3.82 -3.04
N LEU A 455 27.47 -4.92 -2.72
CA LEU A 455 26.36 -4.95 -1.77
C LEU A 455 26.80 -5.10 -0.30
N ALA A 456 28.10 -5.30 -0.02
CA ALA A 456 28.60 -5.52 1.33
C ALA A 456 28.30 -4.36 2.32
N PRO A 457 28.43 -3.06 1.94
CA PRO A 457 28.03 -1.95 2.81
C PRO A 457 26.56 -2.00 3.20
N LEU A 458 25.69 -2.35 2.23
CA LEU A 458 24.26 -2.47 2.44
C LEU A 458 23.91 -3.65 3.35
N ALA A 459 24.60 -4.79 3.21
CA ALA A 459 24.46 -5.92 4.11
C ALA A 459 24.94 -5.58 5.55
N ALA A 460 25.99 -4.78 5.70
CA ALA A 460 26.45 -4.32 7.02
C ALA A 460 25.42 -3.41 7.69
N LEU A 461 24.85 -2.46 6.93
CA LEU A 461 23.77 -1.60 7.39
C LEU A 461 22.54 -2.42 7.81
N ALA A 462 22.13 -3.39 6.99
CA ALA A 462 21.00 -4.27 7.27
C ALA A 462 21.23 -5.11 8.54
N ARG A 463 22.46 -5.63 8.77
CA ARG A 463 22.81 -6.33 10.03
C ARG A 463 22.74 -5.40 11.24
N ALA A 464 23.17 -4.14 11.10
CA ALA A 464 23.09 -3.16 12.18
C ALA A 464 21.63 -2.86 12.54
N MET A 465 20.76 -2.67 11.53
CA MET A 465 19.33 -2.52 11.72
C MET A 465 18.74 -3.77 12.39
N ALA A 466 19.00 -4.97 11.84
CA ALA A 466 18.45 -6.21 12.35
C ALA A 466 18.79 -6.46 13.84
N GLY A 467 20.00 -6.07 14.27
CA GLY A 467 20.46 -6.26 15.65
C GLY A 467 20.11 -5.15 16.65
N ARG A 468 19.69 -3.96 16.19
CA ARG A 468 19.47 -2.79 17.06
C ARG A 468 18.07 -2.19 16.99
N GLU A 469 17.30 -2.54 15.97
CA GLU A 469 16.01 -1.96 15.70
C GLU A 469 14.93 -2.48 16.66
N THR A 470 14.20 -1.54 17.27
CA THR A 470 13.03 -1.80 18.12
C THR A 470 11.76 -1.99 17.28
N ASP A 471 11.71 -1.37 16.10
CA ASP A 471 10.64 -1.54 15.13
C ASP A 471 10.73 -2.90 14.42
N ARG A 472 9.87 -3.83 14.82
CA ARG A 472 9.88 -5.19 14.28
C ARG A 472 9.70 -5.28 12.76
N TYR A 473 9.08 -4.29 12.10
CA TYR A 473 8.87 -4.31 10.66
C TYR A 473 10.09 -3.79 9.90
N ALA A 474 10.73 -2.74 10.42
CA ALA A 474 12.03 -2.30 9.90
C ALA A 474 13.08 -3.41 10.09
N ARG A 475 13.09 -4.08 11.26
CA ARG A 475 13.94 -5.24 11.55
C ARG A 475 13.70 -6.39 10.57
N ALA A 476 12.46 -6.82 10.39
CA ALA A 476 12.12 -7.93 9.48
C ALA A 476 12.48 -7.61 8.02
N THR A 477 12.31 -6.35 7.60
CA THR A 477 12.70 -5.89 6.26
C THR A 477 14.23 -5.88 6.10
N ALA A 478 14.98 -5.55 7.14
CA ALA A 478 16.44 -5.67 7.15
C ALA A 478 16.90 -7.14 7.11
N GLU A 479 16.22 -8.05 7.80
CA GLU A 479 16.46 -9.49 7.72
C GLU A 479 16.20 -10.05 6.31
N GLU A 480 15.13 -9.59 5.64
CA GLU A 480 14.87 -9.87 4.23
C GLU A 480 16.01 -9.40 3.33
N LEU A 481 16.49 -8.18 3.55
CA LEU A 481 17.62 -7.61 2.80
C LEU A 481 18.89 -8.45 2.96
N ILE A 482 19.24 -8.86 4.19
CA ILE A 482 20.38 -9.75 4.46
C ILE A 482 20.23 -11.06 3.68
N ARG A 483 19.03 -11.64 3.69
CA ARG A 483 18.77 -12.92 3.03
C ARG A 483 18.92 -12.81 1.51
N ARG A 484 18.38 -11.77 0.88
CA ARG A 484 18.50 -11.56 -0.59
C ARG A 484 19.95 -11.41 -1.01
N ILE A 485 20.74 -10.62 -0.28
CA ILE A 485 22.17 -10.47 -0.56
C ILE A 485 22.93 -11.78 -0.34
N GLY A 486 22.59 -12.52 0.73
CA GLY A 486 23.26 -13.78 1.09
C GLY A 486 23.02 -14.93 0.11
N ILE A 487 21.82 -15.05 -0.46
CA ILE A 487 21.49 -16.08 -1.46
C ILE A 487 22.29 -15.88 -2.76
N SER A 488 22.65 -14.63 -3.09
CA SER A 488 23.38 -14.29 -4.32
C SER A 488 24.92 -14.33 -4.18
N ALA A 489 25.44 -14.57 -2.98
CA ALA A 489 26.87 -14.61 -2.68
C ALA A 489 27.46 -16.03 -2.58
N GLY A 490 26.63 -17.06 -2.75
CA GLY A 490 27.02 -18.47 -2.85
C GLY A 490 26.57 -19.06 -4.18
#